data_AF-A0A0H5H1F8-F1
#
_entry.id   AF-A0A0H5H1F8-F1
#
_cell.length_a   1.000
_cell.length_b   1.000
_cell.length_c   1.000
_cell.angle_alpha   90.00
_cell.angle_beta   90.00
_cell.angle_gamma   90.00
#
_symmetry.space_group_name_H-M   'P 1'
#
loop_
_entity.id
_entity.type
_entity.pdbx_description
1 polymer ?
#
loop_
_entity_poly.entity_id
_entity_poly.type
_entity_poly.pdbx_seq_one_letter_code
_entity_poly.pdbx_strand_id
1 'polypeptide(L)' 'MLEGCEQRRIARQLYEVTEYLASLIRQDNRLLHKQLAELRKSSCKRCGDTQPGDKAGCCLQGDSECWQTLGYKRLMLNKN' A
#
# COMPACT_ATOMS: atom_id res chain seq x y z
N MET A 1 1.94 -25.06 -9.82
CA MET A 1 2.61 -23.84 -10.31
C MET A 1 1.65 -22.67 -10.13
N LEU A 2 2.12 -21.43 -9.94
CA LEU A 2 1.20 -20.29 -9.75
C LEU A 2 0.63 -19.85 -11.11
N GLU A 3 -0.67 -19.56 -11.18
CA GLU A 3 -1.34 -19.09 -12.40
C GLU A 3 -0.60 -17.91 -13.05
N GLY A 4 -0.14 -16.96 -12.23
CA GLY A 4 0.62 -15.81 -12.71
C GLY A 4 1.97 -16.17 -13.35
N CYS A 5 2.61 -17.27 -12.94
CA CYS A 5 3.84 -17.75 -13.57
C CYS A 5 3.57 -18.33 -14.96
N GLU A 6 2.43 -18.99 -15.12
CA GLU A 6 2.00 -19.61 -16.38
C GLU A 6 1.54 -18.57 -17.41
N GLN A 7 0.73 -17.61 -16.97
CA GLN A 7 0.04 -16.67 -17.85
C GLN A 7 0.91 -15.47 -18.26
N ARG A 8 1.91 -15.08 -17.48
CA ARG A 8 2.74 -13.88 -17.74
C ARG A 8 3.95 -14.11 -18.66
N ARG A 9 3.97 -15.22 -19.40
CA ARG A 9 5.01 -15.58 -20.36
C ARG A 9 5.12 -14.60 -21.54
N ILE A 10 5.79 -13.46 -21.34
CA ILE A 10 6.15 -12.57 -22.45
C ILE A 10 7.41 -13.17 -23.12
N ALA A 11 7.21 -13.79 -24.29
CA ALA A 11 8.22 -14.29 -25.23
C ALA A 11 9.14 -15.45 -24.82
N ARG A 12 9.14 -15.99 -23.59
CA ARG A 12 9.89 -17.21 -23.18
C ARG A 12 9.20 -17.99 -22.04
N GLN A 13 9.86 -19.07 -21.57
CA GLN A 13 9.43 -20.04 -20.54
C GLN A 13 8.69 -19.41 -19.36
N LEU A 14 7.96 -20.25 -18.63
CA LEU A 14 7.18 -19.85 -17.45
C LEU A 14 8.06 -19.08 -16.47
N TYR A 15 7.50 -18.05 -15.83
CA TYR A 15 8.26 -17.31 -14.83
C TYR A 15 8.65 -18.26 -13.71
N GLU A 16 9.87 -18.11 -13.21
CA GLU A 16 10.21 -18.67 -11.91
C GLU A 16 9.37 -17.98 -10.84
N VAL A 17 9.01 -18.72 -9.79
CA VAL A 17 8.19 -18.19 -8.69
C VAL A 17 8.83 -16.93 -8.10
N THR A 18 10.15 -16.89 -8.00
CA THR A 18 10.92 -15.73 -7.52
C THR A 18 10.79 -14.52 -8.43
N GLU A 19 10.83 -14.70 -9.75
CA GLU A 19 10.62 -13.63 -10.74
C GLU A 19 9.21 -13.06 -10.65
N TYR A 20 8.22 -13.95 -10.51
CA TYR A 20 6.83 -13.55 -10.35
C TYR A 20 6.62 -12.74 -9.06
N LEU A 21 7.13 -13.23 -7.92
CA LEU A 21 7.04 -12.52 -6.65
C LEU A 21 7.75 -11.15 -6.70
N ALA A 22 8.96 -11.08 -7.26
CA ALA A 22 9.67 -9.81 -7.42
C ALA A 22 8.87 -8.81 -8.27
N SER A 23 8.22 -9.30 -9.33
CA SER A 23 7.37 -8.49 -10.21
C SER A 23 6.11 -7.99 -9.51
N LEU A 24 5.50 -8.80 -8.63
CA LEU A 24 4.37 -8.38 -7.80
C LEU A 24 4.78 -7.29 -6.81
N ILE A 25 5.91 -7.43 -6.10
CA ILE A 25 6.41 -6.42 -5.16
C ILE A 25 6.66 -5.09 -5.86
N ARG A 26 7.25 -5.11 -7.07
CA ARG A 26 7.47 -3.88 -7.85
C ARG A 26 6.16 -3.21 -8.27
N GLN A 27 5.15 -3.99 -8.63
CA GLN A 27 3.83 -3.47 -8.99
C GLN A 27 3.14 -2.85 -7.77
N ASP A 28 3.18 -3.54 -6.63
CA ASP A 28 2.61 -3.06 -5.37
C ASP A 28 3.25 -1.74 -4.92
N ASN A 29 4.59 -1.65 -4.93
CA ASN A 29 5.29 -0.40 -4.59
C ASN A 29 4.87 0.78 -5.48
N ARG A 30 4.61 0.56 -6.78
CA ARG A 30 4.10 1.62 -7.67
C ARG A 30 2.69 2.06 -7.30
N LEU A 31 1.82 1.13 -6.88
CA LEU A 31 0.48 1.45 -6.39
C LEU A 31 0.54 2.22 -5.07
N LEU A 32 1.37 1.76 -4.13
CA LEU A 32 1.59 2.43 -2.85
C LEU A 32 2.07 3.88 -3.04
N HIS A 33 3.02 4.13 -3.94
CA HIS A 33 3.48 5.50 -4.22
C HIS A 33 2.37 6.40 -4.74
N LYS A 34 1.46 5.89 -5.59
CA LYS A 34 0.29 6.64 -6.05
C LYS A 34 -0.68 6.92 -4.90
N GLN A 35 -0.96 5.93 -4.05
CA GLN A 35 -1.82 6.10 -2.87
C GLN A 35 -1.25 7.16 -1.90
N LEU A 36 0.05 7.11 -1.63
CA LEU A 36 0.73 8.09 -0.78
C LEU A 36 0.70 9.50 -1.39
N ALA A 37 0.86 9.64 -2.70
CA ALA A 37 0.76 10.94 -3.37
C ALA A 37 -0.64 11.54 -3.22
N GLU A 38 -1.71 10.74 -3.33
CA GLU A 38 -3.07 11.20 -3.09
C GLU A 38 -3.33 11.55 -1.62
N LEU A 39 -2.86 10.73 -0.68
CA LEU A 39 -3.04 10.99 0.76
C LEU A 39 -2.36 12.29 1.20
N ARG A 40 -1.17 12.59 0.67
CA ARG A 40 -0.42 13.80 1.01
C ARG A 40 -1.13 15.10 0.59
N LYS A 41 -2.20 15.02 -0.21
CA LYS A 41 -3.06 16.17 -0.53
C LYS A 41 -4.03 16.53 0.61
N SER A 42 -4.10 15.70 1.66
CA SER A 42 -5.02 15.86 2.78
C SER A 42 -4.28 15.84 4.12
N SER A 43 -4.82 16.56 5.09
CA SER A 43 -4.37 16.54 6.48
C SER A 43 -5.39 15.83 7.37
N CYS A 44 -4.93 15.32 8.51
CA CYS A 44 -5.81 14.83 9.55
C CYS A 44 -6.60 15.99 10.15
N LYS A 45 -7.93 15.84 10.26
CA LYS A 45 -8.80 16.87 10.86
C LYS A 45 -8.58 17.07 12.36
N ARG A 46 -7.97 16.08 13.03
CA ARG A 46 -7.78 16.06 14.48
C ARG A 46 -6.43 16.61 14.93
N CYS A 47 -5.32 16.09 14.38
CA CYS A 47 -3.96 16.56 14.70
C CYS A 47 -3.37 17.56 13.70
N GLY A 48 -3.95 17.71 12.51
CA GLY A 48 -3.43 18.59 11.45
C GLY A 48 -2.32 17.99 10.58
N ASP A 49 -1.74 16.86 10.97
CA ASP A 49 -0.65 16.22 10.22
C ASP A 49 -1.06 15.85 8.79
N THR A 50 -0.15 16.04 7.84
CA THR A 50 -0.32 15.52 6.48
C THR A 50 -0.39 14.00 6.51
N GLN A 51 -1.41 13.41 5.90
CA GLN A 51 -1.62 11.96 5.90
C GLN A 51 -0.51 11.25 5.10
N PRO A 52 -0.01 10.07 5.53
CA PRO A 52 -0.50 9.26 6.66
C PRO A 52 0.04 9.64 8.04
N GLY A 53 0.78 10.75 8.17
CA GLY A 53 1.44 11.18 9.41
C GLY A 53 2.77 10.46 9.69
N ASP A 54 3.30 10.65 10.91
CA ASP A 54 4.58 10.09 11.34
C ASP A 54 4.54 8.55 11.50
N LYS A 55 5.66 7.87 11.21
CA LYS A 55 5.80 6.41 11.35
C LYS A 55 5.82 5.95 12.81
N ALA A 56 6.26 6.81 13.73
CA ALA A 56 6.26 6.56 15.16
C ALA A 56 4.84 6.67 15.78
N GLY A 57 3.86 7.15 14.99
CA GLY A 57 2.48 7.30 15.43
C GLY A 57 2.14 8.72 15.88
N CYS A 58 0.85 8.99 16.01
CA CYS A 58 0.28 10.26 16.44
C CYS A 58 -0.02 10.18 17.94
N CYS A 59 0.29 11.23 18.70
CA CYS A 59 -0.07 11.30 20.12
C CYS A 59 -1.59 11.28 20.39
N LEU A 60 -2.41 11.56 19.36
CA LEU A 60 -3.87 11.48 19.39
C LEU A 60 -4.40 10.15 18.81
N GLN A 61 -3.54 9.16 18.59
CA GLN A 61 -3.98 7.84 18.13
C GLN A 61 -4.92 7.20 19.18
N GLY A 62 -6.04 6.65 18.69
CA GLY A 62 -7.16 6.20 19.51
C GLY A 62 -8.37 7.13 19.42
N ASP A 63 -8.17 8.40 19.09
CA ASP A 63 -9.26 9.33 18.76
C ASP A 63 -9.87 8.95 17.40
N SER A 64 -11.20 8.85 17.33
CA SER A 64 -11.92 8.46 16.12
C SER A 64 -11.79 9.46 14.97
N GLU A 65 -11.49 10.72 15.26
CA GLU A 65 -11.24 11.75 14.24
C GLU A 65 -9.78 11.74 13.75
N CYS A 66 -8.87 11.04 14.44
CA CYS A 66 -7.49 10.90 14.01
C CYS A 66 -7.38 9.93 12.83
N TRP A 67 -6.71 10.38 11.77
CA TRP A 67 -6.53 9.57 10.56
C TRP A 67 -5.70 8.31 10.85
N GLN A 68 -4.69 8.39 11.72
CA GLN A 68 -3.89 7.22 12.07
C GLN A 68 -4.65 6.18 12.90
N THR A 69 -5.82 6.52 13.47
CA THR A 69 -6.68 5.56 14.18
C THR A 69 -7.47 4.69 13.22
N LEU A 70 -8.06 5.26 12.16
CA LEU A 70 -8.99 4.54 11.27
C LEU A 70 -8.66 4.68 9.78
N GLY A 71 -8.05 5.79 9.38
CA GLY A 71 -7.72 6.09 7.99
C GLY A 71 -6.64 5.19 7.40
N TYR A 72 -5.71 4.66 8.21
CA TYR A 72 -4.67 3.73 7.75
C TYR A 72 -5.23 2.47 7.08
N LYS A 73 -6.48 2.08 7.41
CA LYS A 73 -7.17 0.94 6.78
C LYS A 73 -7.28 1.10 5.26
N ARG A 74 -7.24 2.34 4.74
CA ARG A 74 -7.19 2.64 3.30
C ARG A 74 -5.90 2.19 2.62
N LEU A 75 -4.83 1.96 3.38
CA LEU A 75 -3.53 1.48 2.89
C LEU A 75 -3.35 -0.03 3.08
N MET A 76 -4.28 -0.70 3.77
CA MET A 76 -4.16 -2.14 3.96
C MET A 76 -4.42 -2.88 2.66
N LEU A 77 -3.61 -3.91 2.40
CA LEU A 77 -3.91 -4.88 1.36
C LEU A 77 -5.17 -5.65 1.76
N ASN A 78 -6.24 -5.52 0.99
CA ASN A 78 -7.48 -6.25 1.25
C ASN A 78 -7.24 -7.75 1.12
N LYS A 79 -7.67 -8.51 2.13
CA LYS A 79 -7.79 -9.96 2.06
C LYS A 79 -9.20 -10.28 1.57
N ASN A 80 -9.43 -10.17 0.26
CA ASN A 80 -10.60 -10.83 -0.33
C ASN A 80 -10.26 -12.29 -0.59
#